data_AF-W4RLW4-F1
#
_entry.id   AF-W4RLW4-F1
#
_cell.length_a   1.000
_cell.length_b   1.000
_cell.length_c   1.000
_cell.angle_alpha   90.00
_cell.angle_beta   90.00
_cell.angle_gamma   90.00
#
_symmetry.space_group_name_H-M   'P 1'
#
loop_
_entity.id
_entity.type
_entity.pdbx_description
1 polymer ?
#
loop_
_entity_poly.entity_id
_entity_poly.type
_entity_poly.pdbx_seq_one_letter_code
_entity_poly.pdbx_strand_id
1 'polypeptide(L)'
;MTKLTIIQQNDTHGSLELHHELFWIDNKPELHKTGGLPRIAKYIKNLKSKSENVLFLDGGDLFHGTLPLVASKGEAILPALEKMALDGWVPGNWDFAYGKEQLSSLIKALPFPSVACNVKDQDTNESYMKPFIIKELEGVKVGIIGLTYPYVDETMPESFSKGLAFSRGVEETRNCVEELNGQVDLVVLLSHMGLPLDVELATLVDGIDIVLSGHSHDR
;
A
#
# COMPACT_ATOMS: atom_id res chain seq x y z
N MET A 1 25.75 -11.29 -9.01
CA MET A 1 25.01 -10.50 -8.01
C MET A 1 23.64 -10.22 -8.59
N THR A 2 22.58 -10.74 -7.98
CA THR A 2 21.20 -10.50 -8.45
C THR A 2 20.80 -9.07 -8.07
N LYS A 3 20.17 -8.34 -8.99
CA LYS A 3 19.70 -6.97 -8.77
C LYS A 3 18.18 -6.96 -8.71
N LEU A 4 17.64 -6.64 -7.54
CA LEU A 4 16.21 -6.40 -7.32
C LEU A 4 15.92 -4.89 -7.41
N THR A 5 14.84 -4.52 -8.10
CA THR A 5 14.33 -3.14 -8.12
C THR A 5 12.97 -3.14 -7.43
N ILE A 6 12.85 -2.39 -6.34
CA ILE A 6 11.59 -2.18 -5.63
C ILE A 6 11.10 -0.78 -5.95
N ILE A 7 9.83 -0.67 -6.32
CA ILE A 7 9.18 0.59 -6.65
C ILE A 7 7.93 0.69 -5.79
N GLN A 8 7.77 1.85 -5.16
CA GLN A 8 6.59 2.19 -4.39
C GLN A 8 5.85 3.34 -5.06
N GLN A 9 4.52 3.26 -5.05
CA GLN A 9 3.65 4.43 -5.05
C GLN A 9 2.77 4.37 -3.79
N ASN A 10 2.16 5.47 -3.39
CA ASN A 10 1.20 5.55 -2.29
C ASN A 10 0.41 6.85 -2.44
N ASP A 11 -0.72 6.95 -1.73
CA ASP A 11 -1.47 8.20 -1.58
C ASP A 11 -1.87 8.82 -2.93
N THR A 12 -2.22 7.97 -3.89
CA THR A 12 -2.60 8.44 -5.23
C THR A 12 -3.89 9.24 -5.19
N HIS A 13 -4.76 8.98 -4.21
CA HIS A 13 -6.03 9.68 -3.97
C HIS A 13 -6.87 9.89 -5.23
N GLY A 14 -6.89 8.89 -6.11
CA GLY A 14 -7.64 8.95 -7.36
C GLY A 14 -7.14 9.99 -8.36
N SER A 15 -5.87 10.39 -8.28
CA SER A 15 -5.20 11.27 -9.24
C SER A 15 -4.91 10.55 -10.55
N LEU A 16 -5.97 10.20 -11.28
CA LEU A 16 -5.92 9.45 -12.54
C LEU A 16 -5.16 10.22 -13.63
N GLU A 17 -5.35 11.54 -13.66
CA GLU A 17 -4.81 12.44 -14.66
C GLU A 17 -3.63 13.27 -14.14
N LEU A 18 -2.95 13.96 -15.07
CA LEU A 18 -1.95 14.95 -14.70
C LEU A 18 -2.58 16.10 -13.90
N HIS A 19 -1.97 16.45 -12.79
CA HIS A 19 -2.39 17.54 -11.92
C HIS A 19 -1.23 18.48 -11.61
N HIS A 20 -1.56 19.70 -11.18
CA HIS A 20 -0.55 20.69 -10.81
C HIS A 20 0.02 20.37 -9.43
N GLU A 21 1.34 20.29 -9.37
CA GLU A 21 2.11 20.08 -8.16
C GLU A 21 3.06 21.24 -7.93
N LEU A 22 3.28 21.58 -6.67
CA LEU A 22 4.19 22.64 -6.25
C LEU A 22 5.60 22.10 -6.07
N PHE A 23 6.56 22.72 -6.76
CA PHE A 23 7.98 22.45 -6.65
C PHE A 23 8.72 23.68 -6.14
N TRP A 24 9.82 23.43 -5.44
CA TRP A 24 10.78 24.46 -5.07
C TRP A 24 12.04 24.28 -5.91
N ILE A 25 12.25 25.16 -6.88
CA ILE A 25 13.43 25.16 -7.76
C ILE A 25 14.16 26.49 -7.55
N ASP A 26 15.44 26.44 -7.22
CA ASP A 26 16.25 27.61 -6.89
C ASP A 26 15.58 28.54 -5.85
N ASN A 27 14.99 27.94 -4.81
CA ASN A 27 14.22 28.61 -3.75
C ASN A 27 13.01 29.42 -4.23
N LYS A 28 12.44 29.07 -5.39
CA LYS A 28 11.22 29.69 -5.93
C LYS A 28 10.12 28.64 -6.13
N PRO A 29 8.85 29.00 -5.84
CA PRO A 29 7.72 28.12 -6.10
C PRO A 29 7.43 28.05 -7.61
N GLU A 30 7.35 26.84 -8.14
CA GLU A 30 6.93 26.57 -9.52
C GLU A 30 5.81 25.53 -9.55
N LEU A 31 4.81 25.74 -10.40
CA LEU A 31 3.73 24.79 -10.62
C LEU A 31 3.95 23.98 -11.89
N HIS A 32 4.11 22.67 -11.75
CA HIS A 32 4.34 21.76 -12.86
C HIS A 32 3.22 20.74 -12.93
N LYS A 33 2.82 20.32 -14.14
CA LYS A 33 1.88 19.20 -14.30
C LYS A 33 2.62 17.88 -14.14
N THR A 34 2.24 17.09 -13.15
CA THR A 34 2.89 15.80 -12.83
C THR A 34 1.88 14.70 -12.52
N GLY A 35 2.36 13.52 -12.12
CA GLY A 35 1.51 12.38 -11.76
C GLY A 35 0.85 11.70 -12.97
N GLY A 36 -0.39 11.25 -12.76
CA GLY A 36 -1.22 10.54 -13.72
C GLY A 36 -0.87 9.05 -13.83
N LEU A 37 -1.85 8.19 -13.54
CA LEU A 37 -1.68 6.74 -13.61
C LEU A 37 -1.19 6.24 -14.98
N PRO A 38 -1.61 6.79 -16.14
CA PRO A 38 -1.08 6.36 -17.44
C PRO A 38 0.44 6.57 -17.58
N ARG A 39 0.98 7.66 -17.01
CA ARG A 39 2.42 7.96 -17.05
C ARG A 39 3.19 7.00 -16.15
N ILE A 40 2.67 6.72 -14.95
CA ILE A 40 3.22 5.74 -14.01
C ILE A 40 3.21 4.36 -14.66
N ALA A 41 2.06 3.90 -15.18
CA ALA A 41 1.93 2.60 -15.83
C ALA A 41 2.91 2.43 -17.00
N LYS A 42 3.09 3.47 -17.83
CA LYS A 42 4.10 3.44 -18.92
C LYS A 42 5.52 3.31 -18.37
N TYR A 43 5.86 4.03 -17.31
CA TYR A 43 7.18 3.94 -16.68
C TYR A 43 7.45 2.53 -16.14
N ILE A 44 6.52 1.98 -15.37
CA ILE A 44 6.61 0.62 -14.82
C ILE A 44 6.71 -0.42 -15.93
N LYS A 45 5.88 -0.32 -16.96
CA LYS A 45 5.93 -1.22 -18.13
C LYS A 45 7.31 -1.22 -18.80
N ASN A 46 7.92 -0.04 -18.96
CA ASN A 46 9.25 0.09 -19.55
C ASN A 46 10.38 -0.47 -18.65
N LEU A 47 10.19 -0.46 -17.33
CA LEU A 47 11.14 -1.09 -16.40
C LEU A 47 11.00 -2.61 -16.42
N LYS A 48 9.76 -3.12 -16.28
CA LYS A 48 9.47 -4.55 -16.34
C LYS A 48 9.82 -5.17 -17.72
N SER A 49 9.83 -4.39 -18.80
CA SER A 49 10.30 -4.88 -20.11
C SER A 49 11.83 -5.05 -20.23
N LYS A 50 12.60 -4.54 -19.26
CA LYS A 50 14.07 -4.60 -19.25
C LYS A 50 14.62 -5.56 -18.19
N SER A 51 13.79 -5.94 -17.22
CA SER A 51 14.18 -6.78 -16.08
C SER A 51 12.94 -7.43 -15.49
N GLU A 52 13.00 -8.73 -15.19
CA GLU A 52 11.93 -9.44 -14.49
C GLU A 52 11.98 -9.19 -12.96
N ASN A 53 13.14 -8.75 -12.45
CA ASN A 53 13.35 -8.37 -11.04
C ASN A 53 12.81 -6.99 -10.65
N VAL A 54 11.57 -6.67 -11.01
CA VAL A 54 10.92 -5.43 -10.62
C VAL A 54 9.67 -5.74 -9.80
N LEU A 55 9.71 -5.36 -8.52
CA LEU A 55 8.60 -5.44 -7.59
C LEU A 55 7.93 -4.06 -7.50
N PHE A 56 6.65 -3.96 -7.84
CA PHE A 56 5.91 -2.70 -7.78
C PHE A 56 4.77 -2.77 -6.76
N LEU A 57 4.86 -1.97 -5.69
CA LEU A 57 3.94 -2.01 -4.55
C LEU A 57 3.21 -0.69 -4.40
N ASP A 58 1.98 -0.76 -3.88
CA ASP A 58 1.15 0.41 -3.57
C ASP A 58 0.88 0.50 -2.07
N GLY A 59 1.34 1.59 -1.47
CA GLY A 59 1.28 1.85 -0.04
C GLY A 59 -0.06 2.34 0.47
N GLY A 60 -1.14 2.37 -0.33
CA GLY A 60 -2.50 2.67 0.15
C GLY A 60 -3.06 4.02 -0.30
N ASP A 61 -4.29 4.29 0.12
CA ASP A 61 -5.11 5.46 -0.25
C ASP A 61 -5.39 5.55 -1.76
N LEU A 62 -5.98 4.47 -2.26
CA LEU A 62 -6.21 4.20 -3.68
C LEU A 62 -7.64 4.52 -4.13
N PHE A 63 -8.64 4.26 -3.28
CA PHE A 63 -10.06 4.21 -3.68
C PHE A 63 -10.85 5.49 -3.43
N HIS A 64 -10.24 6.54 -2.90
CA HIS A 64 -10.91 7.81 -2.56
C HIS A 64 -10.14 9.02 -3.13
N GLY A 65 -10.74 10.21 -3.11
CA GLY A 65 -10.05 11.49 -3.30
C GLY A 65 -10.66 12.37 -4.38
N THR A 66 -10.79 11.86 -5.61
CA THR A 66 -11.39 12.59 -6.73
C THR A 66 -12.86 12.25 -6.95
N LEU A 67 -13.59 13.15 -7.63
CA LEU A 67 -15.03 12.99 -7.91
C LEU A 67 -15.39 11.64 -8.55
N PRO A 68 -14.67 11.11 -9.58
CA PRO A 68 -14.99 9.80 -10.13
C PRO A 68 -14.98 8.70 -9.08
N LEU A 69 -13.99 8.69 -8.18
CA LEU A 69 -13.88 7.66 -7.14
C LEU A 69 -14.93 7.84 -6.07
N VAL A 70 -15.23 9.08 -5.65
CA VAL A 70 -16.30 9.36 -4.69
C VAL A 70 -17.66 8.95 -5.25
N ALA A 71 -17.95 9.30 -6.51
CA ALA A 71 -19.22 8.97 -7.15
C ALA A 71 -19.41 7.46 -7.39
N SER A 72 -18.34 6.75 -7.71
CA SER A 72 -18.36 5.30 -7.96
C SER A 72 -18.04 4.46 -6.73
N LYS A 73 -17.78 5.07 -5.57
CA LYS A 73 -17.27 4.40 -4.36
C LYS A 73 -16.03 3.53 -4.64
N GLY A 74 -15.04 4.10 -5.33
CA GLY A 74 -13.78 3.47 -5.67
C GLY A 74 -13.78 2.65 -6.96
N GLU A 75 -14.93 2.20 -7.48
CA GLU A 75 -14.96 1.26 -8.62
C GLU A 75 -14.35 1.79 -9.92
N ALA A 76 -14.40 3.11 -10.16
CA ALA A 76 -13.93 3.73 -11.38
C ALA A 76 -12.41 3.57 -11.62
N ILE A 77 -11.61 3.27 -10.59
CA ILE A 77 -10.17 3.05 -10.74
C ILE A 77 -9.83 1.63 -11.23
N LEU A 78 -10.71 0.65 -11.02
CA LEU A 78 -10.42 -0.77 -11.25
C LEU A 78 -9.86 -1.07 -12.66
N PRO A 79 -10.42 -0.52 -13.76
CA PRO A 79 -9.88 -0.76 -15.09
C PRO A 79 -8.46 -0.21 -15.29
N ALA A 80 -8.10 0.85 -14.57
CA ALA A 80 -6.74 1.39 -14.59
C ALA A 80 -5.77 0.48 -13.83
N LEU A 81 -6.18 -0.03 -12.65
CA LEU A 81 -5.38 -0.93 -11.81
C LEU A 81 -5.02 -2.24 -12.52
N GLU A 82 -5.93 -2.77 -13.34
CA GLU A 82 -5.65 -3.92 -14.24
C GLU A 82 -4.45 -3.69 -15.17
N LYS A 83 -4.11 -2.44 -15.48
CA LYS A 83 -3.01 -2.08 -16.38
C LYS A 83 -1.75 -1.64 -15.66
N MET A 84 -1.77 -1.50 -14.33
CA MET A 84 -0.63 -0.98 -13.56
C MET A 84 0.43 -2.04 -13.23
N ALA A 85 0.08 -3.33 -13.28
CA ALA A 85 0.98 -4.45 -12.94
C ALA A 85 1.60 -4.32 -11.54
N LEU A 86 0.78 -3.94 -10.55
CA LEU A 86 1.12 -3.98 -9.14
C LEU A 86 1.29 -5.42 -8.67
N ASP A 87 2.22 -5.62 -7.75
CA ASP A 87 2.55 -6.91 -7.14
C ASP A 87 1.94 -7.08 -5.74
N GLY A 88 1.49 -6.00 -5.12
CA GLY A 88 0.85 -5.98 -3.81
C GLY A 88 0.39 -4.58 -3.40
N TRP A 89 -0.57 -4.54 -2.49
CA TRP A 89 -1.16 -3.31 -1.96
C TRP A 89 -1.55 -3.47 -0.49
N VAL A 90 -1.47 -2.39 0.27
CA VAL A 90 -1.99 -2.28 1.64
C VAL A 90 -3.09 -1.22 1.69
N PRO A 91 -4.22 -1.45 2.38
CA PRO A 91 -5.23 -0.40 2.53
C PRO A 91 -4.69 0.77 3.36
N GLY A 92 -4.94 1.98 2.88
CA GLY A 92 -4.81 3.20 3.66
C GLY A 92 -6.10 3.57 4.38
N ASN A 93 -6.06 4.62 5.19
CA ASN A 93 -7.22 5.04 5.99
C ASN A 93 -8.41 5.46 5.12
N TRP A 94 -8.18 6.01 3.93
CA TRP A 94 -9.26 6.39 3.01
C TRP A 94 -9.84 5.22 2.21
N ASP A 95 -9.16 4.08 2.14
CA ASP A 95 -9.70 2.90 1.47
C ASP A 95 -10.88 2.29 2.23
N PHE A 96 -10.99 2.57 3.53
CA PHE A 96 -12.12 2.21 4.37
C PHE A 96 -13.34 3.15 4.22
N ALA A 97 -13.26 4.19 3.40
CA ALA A 97 -14.24 5.28 3.40
C ALA A 97 -15.67 4.87 3.06
N TYR A 98 -15.83 3.77 2.32
CA TYR A 98 -17.12 3.24 1.92
C TYR A 98 -17.57 2.03 2.75
N GLY A 99 -16.87 1.75 3.84
CA GLY A 99 -17.15 0.67 4.78
C GLY A 99 -16.63 -0.70 4.34
N LYS A 100 -16.62 -1.62 5.30
CA LYS A 100 -16.11 -3.00 5.18
C LYS A 100 -16.68 -3.77 3.98
N GLU A 101 -17.98 -3.63 3.69
CA GLU A 101 -18.63 -4.36 2.59
C GLU A 101 -18.10 -3.91 1.22
N GLN A 102 -18.04 -2.60 0.99
CA GLN A 102 -17.52 -2.05 -0.27
C GLN A 102 -16.03 -2.35 -0.42
N LEU A 103 -15.23 -2.16 0.65
CA LEU A 103 -13.81 -2.48 0.62
C LEU A 103 -13.58 -3.97 0.29
N SER A 104 -14.36 -4.88 0.88
CA SER A 104 -14.30 -6.31 0.57
C SER A 104 -14.65 -6.61 -0.89
N SER A 105 -15.60 -5.88 -1.48
CA SER A 105 -15.95 -5.99 -2.90
C SER A 105 -14.80 -5.51 -3.80
N LEU A 106 -14.22 -4.35 -3.49
CA LEU A 106 -13.08 -3.79 -4.22
C LEU A 106 -11.86 -4.71 -4.18
N ILE A 107 -11.51 -5.24 -3.00
CA ILE A 107 -10.40 -6.19 -2.83
C ILE A 107 -10.58 -7.44 -3.70
N LYS A 108 -11.80 -7.99 -3.75
CA LYS A 108 -12.10 -9.15 -4.62
C LYS A 108 -11.95 -8.84 -6.11
N ALA A 109 -12.12 -7.58 -6.50
CA ALA A 109 -11.95 -7.13 -7.87
C ALA A 109 -10.50 -6.74 -8.22
N LEU A 110 -9.59 -6.66 -7.24
CA LEU A 110 -8.20 -6.29 -7.51
C LEU A 110 -7.46 -7.43 -8.25
N PRO A 111 -6.65 -7.09 -9.26
CA PRO A 111 -5.86 -8.06 -10.02
C PRO A 111 -4.55 -8.46 -9.32
N PHE A 112 -4.35 -8.00 -8.09
CA PHE A 112 -3.15 -8.20 -7.28
C PHE A 112 -3.53 -8.40 -5.81
N PRO A 113 -2.65 -9.02 -5.00
CA PRO A 113 -2.94 -9.30 -3.61
C PRO A 113 -3.00 -8.03 -2.74
N SER A 114 -3.90 -8.06 -1.75
CA SER A 114 -3.99 -7.10 -0.65
C SER A 114 -3.43 -7.73 0.63
N VAL A 115 -2.64 -6.98 1.39
CA VAL A 115 -2.06 -7.43 2.67
C VAL A 115 -2.30 -6.43 3.79
N ALA A 116 -2.62 -6.91 4.99
CA ALA A 116 -2.64 -6.15 6.23
C ALA A 116 -2.67 -7.13 7.42
N CYS A 117 -1.65 -7.10 8.29
CA CYS A 117 -1.57 -8.00 9.43
C CYS A 117 -2.26 -7.46 10.68
N ASN A 118 -2.53 -6.15 10.75
CA ASN A 118 -3.07 -5.46 11.93
C ASN A 118 -4.57 -5.12 11.85
N VAL A 119 -5.33 -5.83 11.00
CA VAL A 119 -6.79 -5.66 10.89
C VAL A 119 -7.51 -6.98 11.12
N LYS A 120 -8.48 -6.97 12.03
CA LYS A 120 -9.33 -8.14 12.33
C LYS A 120 -10.79 -7.84 12.10
N ASP A 121 -11.52 -8.87 11.71
CA ASP A 121 -12.97 -8.87 11.73
C ASP A 121 -13.45 -8.97 13.19
N GLN A 122 -14.29 -8.04 13.65
CA GLN A 122 -14.77 -8.06 15.04
C GLN A 122 -15.70 -9.23 15.35
N ASP A 123 -16.43 -9.73 14.35
CA ASP A 123 -17.42 -10.79 14.56
C ASP A 123 -16.74 -12.16 14.69
N THR A 124 -15.68 -12.40 13.92
CA THR A 124 -14.96 -13.69 13.90
C THR A 124 -13.66 -13.67 14.70
N ASN A 125 -13.12 -12.47 14.99
CA ASN A 125 -11.78 -12.26 15.55
C ASN A 125 -10.65 -12.84 14.67
N GLU A 126 -10.93 -13.09 13.38
CA GLU A 126 -9.95 -13.54 12.38
C GLU A 126 -9.33 -12.36 11.64
N SER A 127 -8.17 -12.57 11.02
CA SER A 127 -7.54 -11.56 10.17
C SER A 127 -8.45 -11.19 9.01
N TYR A 128 -8.66 -9.89 8.81
CA TYR A 128 -9.51 -9.38 7.73
C TYR A 128 -8.86 -9.52 6.34
N MET A 129 -7.52 -9.48 6.29
CA MET A 129 -6.71 -9.70 5.10
C MET A 129 -5.57 -10.68 5.39
N LYS A 130 -4.88 -11.12 4.33
CA LYS A 130 -3.63 -11.86 4.52
C LYS A 130 -2.61 -10.95 5.20
N PRO A 131 -1.85 -11.44 6.19
CA PRO A 131 -0.87 -10.61 6.88
C PRO A 131 0.33 -10.25 6.00
N PHE A 132 0.73 -11.18 5.13
CA PHE A 132 1.83 -11.02 4.20
C PHE A 132 1.62 -11.87 2.94
N ILE A 133 2.49 -11.67 1.95
CA ILE A 133 2.66 -12.52 0.77
C ILE A 133 4.14 -12.79 0.54
N ILE A 134 4.46 -13.85 -0.20
CA ILE A 134 5.83 -14.11 -0.68
C ILE A 134 5.82 -14.01 -2.21
N LYS A 135 6.77 -13.25 -2.76
CA LYS A 135 6.99 -13.09 -4.20
C LYS A 135 8.39 -13.57 -4.54
N GLU A 136 8.51 -14.42 -5.56
CA GLU A 136 9.80 -14.85 -6.07
C GLU A 136 10.13 -14.11 -7.37
N LEU A 137 11.29 -13.47 -7.43
CA LEU A 137 11.80 -12.74 -8.60
C LEU A 137 13.20 -13.25 -8.93
N GLU A 138 13.33 -13.97 -10.06
CA GLU A 138 14.56 -14.66 -10.49
C GLU A 138 15.27 -15.43 -9.35
N GLY A 139 14.50 -16.17 -8.56
CA GLY A 139 15.01 -16.99 -7.45
C GLY A 139 15.25 -16.25 -6.13
N VAL A 140 15.04 -14.91 -6.08
CA VAL A 140 15.03 -14.14 -4.82
C VAL A 140 13.61 -14.12 -4.27
N LYS A 141 13.43 -14.64 -3.06
CA LYS A 141 12.14 -14.64 -2.35
C LYS A 141 12.04 -13.42 -1.46
N VAL A 142 10.98 -12.64 -1.68
CA VAL A 142 10.67 -11.43 -0.91
C VAL A 142 9.39 -11.65 -0.14
N GLY A 143 9.47 -11.61 1.19
CA GLY A 143 8.30 -11.54 2.07
C GLY A 143 7.81 -10.10 2.16
N ILE A 144 6.52 -9.87 1.95
CA ILE A 144 5.91 -8.54 1.94
C ILE A 144 4.82 -8.51 3.00
N ILE A 145 5.10 -7.87 4.13
CA ILE A 145 4.18 -7.70 5.27
C ILE A 145 3.37 -6.42 5.07
N GLY A 146 2.06 -6.46 5.30
CA GLY A 146 1.20 -5.28 5.20
C GLY A 146 0.85 -4.69 6.56
N LEU A 147 0.89 -3.36 6.69
CA LEU A 147 0.37 -2.63 7.86
C LEU A 147 -0.51 -1.46 7.44
N THR A 148 -1.75 -1.41 7.94
CA THR A 148 -2.63 -0.26 7.74
C THR A 148 -2.49 0.76 8.87
N TYR A 149 -3.02 1.96 8.66
CA TYR A 149 -3.09 2.99 9.69
C TYR A 149 -3.88 2.50 10.91
N PRO A 150 -3.31 2.49 12.13
CA PRO A 150 -3.92 1.80 13.27
C PRO A 150 -5.06 2.60 13.92
N TYR A 151 -5.23 3.87 13.56
CA TYR A 151 -6.18 4.78 14.21
C TYR A 151 -7.38 5.13 13.31
N VAL A 152 -7.75 4.26 12.38
CA VAL A 152 -8.93 4.46 11.51
C VAL A 152 -10.20 4.58 12.35
N ASP A 153 -10.32 3.79 13.42
CA ASP A 153 -11.45 3.80 14.37
C ASP A 153 -11.45 4.98 15.34
N GLU A 154 -10.31 5.66 15.51
CA GLU A 154 -10.18 6.82 16.40
C GLU A 154 -10.29 8.16 15.65
N THR A 155 -9.82 8.22 14.39
CA THR A 155 -9.60 9.49 13.67
C THR A 155 -10.48 9.67 12.43
N MET A 156 -11.08 8.59 11.91
CA MET A 156 -11.96 8.64 10.75
C MET A 156 -13.43 8.48 11.19
N PRO A 157 -14.43 8.74 10.31
CA PRO A 157 -15.82 8.50 10.66
C PRO A 157 -16.08 7.04 11.07
N GLU A 158 -16.95 6.82 12.05
CA GLU A 158 -17.27 5.49 12.60
C GLU A 158 -17.63 4.45 11.52
N SER A 159 -18.24 4.89 10.42
CA SER A 159 -18.58 3.99 9.30
C SER A 159 -17.37 3.34 8.62
N PHE A 160 -16.16 3.89 8.78
CA PHE A 160 -14.94 3.36 8.17
C PHE A 160 -14.46 2.11 8.89
N SER A 161 -14.61 2.07 10.22
CA SER A 161 -14.12 0.98 11.08
C SER A 161 -15.20 0.01 11.52
N LYS A 162 -16.48 0.27 11.24
CA LYS A 162 -17.58 -0.57 11.72
C LYS A 162 -17.39 -2.06 11.36
N GLY A 163 -17.30 -2.91 12.39
CA GLY A 163 -17.09 -4.36 12.26
C GLY A 163 -15.64 -4.77 12.01
N LEU A 164 -14.68 -3.86 12.21
CA LEU A 164 -13.24 -4.08 12.10
C LEU A 164 -12.53 -3.58 13.36
N ALA A 165 -11.47 -4.27 13.75
CA ALA A 165 -10.58 -3.88 14.83
C ALA A 165 -9.16 -3.67 14.29
N PHE A 166 -8.52 -2.60 14.76
CA PHE A 166 -7.20 -2.19 14.34
C PHE A 166 -6.23 -2.30 15.51
N SER A 167 -5.02 -2.79 15.26
CA SER A 167 -3.94 -2.79 16.25
C SER A 167 -2.77 -1.97 15.74
N ARG A 168 -1.84 -1.62 16.65
CA ARG A 168 -0.59 -0.93 16.29
C ARG A 168 0.39 -1.80 15.49
N GLY A 169 0.10 -3.09 15.32
CA GLY A 169 0.83 -3.97 14.42
C GLY A 169 2.22 -4.43 14.88
N VAL A 170 2.72 -4.02 16.06
CA VAL A 170 4.08 -4.40 16.52
C VAL A 170 4.23 -5.91 16.70
N GLU A 171 3.32 -6.54 17.45
CA GLU A 171 3.37 -7.99 17.68
C GLU A 171 3.00 -8.76 16.43
N GLU A 172 2.02 -8.29 15.65
CA GLU A 172 1.64 -8.91 14.38
C GLU A 172 2.80 -8.89 13.37
N THR A 173 3.54 -7.79 13.29
CA THR A 173 4.73 -7.70 12.43
C THR A 173 5.83 -8.62 12.91
N ARG A 174 6.11 -8.67 14.22
CA ARG A 174 7.09 -9.61 14.78
C ARG A 174 6.75 -11.06 14.45
N ASN A 175 5.48 -11.45 14.62
CA ASN A 175 5.00 -12.79 14.26
C ASN A 175 5.20 -13.08 12.75
N CYS A 176 4.93 -12.11 11.88
CA CYS A 176 5.14 -12.27 10.44
C CYS A 176 6.63 -12.42 10.09
N VAL A 177 7.52 -11.65 10.71
CA VAL A 177 8.97 -11.77 10.53
C VAL A 177 9.45 -13.15 10.98
N GLU A 178 9.01 -13.60 12.16
CA GLU A 178 9.35 -14.93 12.67
C GLU A 178 8.85 -16.05 11.75
N GLU A 179 7.63 -15.92 11.22
CA GLU A 179 7.08 -16.87 10.25
C GLU A 179 7.89 -16.88 8.95
N LEU A 180 8.32 -15.72 8.46
CA LEU A 180 9.09 -15.60 7.21
C LEU A 180 10.57 -16.00 7.36
N ASN A 181 11.08 -16.12 8.59
CA ASN A 181 12.48 -16.40 8.86
C ASN A 181 12.95 -17.72 8.22
N GLY A 182 14.02 -17.65 7.43
CA GLY A 182 14.56 -18.79 6.67
C GLY A 182 13.71 -19.23 5.46
N GLN A 183 12.57 -18.59 5.20
CA GLN A 183 11.73 -18.85 4.01
C GLN A 183 11.96 -17.84 2.88
N VAL A 184 12.42 -16.64 3.22
CA VAL A 184 12.65 -15.53 2.30
C VAL A 184 14.06 -14.98 2.44
N ASP A 185 14.54 -14.34 1.38
CA ASP A 185 15.85 -13.66 1.34
C ASP A 185 15.77 -12.21 1.81
N LEU A 186 14.57 -11.62 1.76
CA LEU A 186 14.30 -10.22 2.09
C LEU A 186 12.90 -10.07 2.70
N VAL A 187 12.78 -9.28 3.76
CA VAL A 187 11.50 -8.85 4.35
C VAL A 187 11.26 -7.37 4.05
N VAL A 188 10.18 -7.10 3.33
CA VAL A 188 9.67 -5.76 3.02
C VAL A 188 8.42 -5.51 3.86
N LEU A 189 8.42 -4.42 4.62
CA LEU A 189 7.22 -3.90 5.25
C LEU A 189 6.57 -2.86 4.33
N LEU A 190 5.37 -3.15 3.84
CA LEU A 190 4.52 -2.24 3.09
C LEU A 190 3.49 -1.62 4.04
N SER A 191 3.68 -0.35 4.38
CA SER A 191 2.97 0.30 5.47
C SER A 191 2.22 1.55 5.02
N HIS A 192 1.03 1.75 5.58
CA HIS A 192 0.27 2.99 5.54
C HIS A 192 0.12 3.57 6.96
N MET A 193 1.11 3.41 7.84
CA MET A 193 1.06 3.99 9.18
C MET A 193 1.50 5.46 9.24
N GLY A 194 2.29 5.91 8.27
CA GLY A 194 2.93 7.21 8.29
C GLY A 194 4.37 7.12 8.79
N LEU A 195 5.24 7.94 8.20
CA LEU A 195 6.69 7.88 8.41
C LEU A 195 7.12 7.89 9.88
N PRO A 196 6.55 8.73 10.78
CA PRO A 196 6.97 8.72 12.19
C PRO A 196 6.68 7.39 12.90
N LEU A 197 5.51 6.80 12.65
CA LEU A 197 5.13 5.53 13.27
C LEU A 197 5.93 4.37 12.67
N ASP A 198 6.20 4.41 11.37
CA ASP A 198 7.03 3.42 10.68
C ASP A 198 8.48 3.43 11.18
N VAL A 199 9.05 4.63 11.41
CA VAL A 199 10.37 4.79 12.01
C VAL A 199 10.39 4.22 13.42
N GLU A 200 9.38 4.50 14.24
CA GLU A 200 9.30 3.95 15.60
C GLU A 200 9.16 2.42 15.58
N LEU A 201 8.27 1.86 14.75
CA LEU A 201 8.08 0.42 14.62
C LEU A 201 9.37 -0.29 14.19
N ALA A 202 10.14 0.28 13.27
CA ALA A 202 11.44 -0.26 12.84
C ALA A 202 12.47 -0.32 13.98
N THR A 203 12.30 0.45 15.07
CA THR A 203 13.15 0.31 16.27
C THR A 203 12.69 -0.79 17.24
N LEU A 204 11.46 -1.28 17.08
CA LEU A 204 10.82 -2.25 17.98
C LEU A 204 10.79 -3.68 17.41
N VAL A 205 10.94 -3.81 16.09
CA VAL A 205 10.85 -5.08 15.36
C VAL A 205 12.10 -5.29 14.51
N ASP A 206 12.95 -6.21 14.93
CA ASP A 206 14.09 -6.68 14.15
C ASP A 206 13.65 -7.55 12.96
N GLY A 207 14.54 -7.72 11.97
CA GLY A 207 14.33 -8.63 10.83
C GLY A 207 13.51 -8.04 9.67
N ILE A 208 13.21 -6.75 9.71
CA ILE A 208 12.70 -5.98 8.57
C ILE A 208 13.90 -5.39 7.82
N ASP A 209 14.03 -5.68 6.52
CA ASP A 209 15.13 -5.16 5.71
C ASP A 209 14.78 -3.81 5.06
N ILE A 210 13.52 -3.63 4.68
CA ILE A 210 13.04 -2.44 3.95
C ILE A 210 11.67 -2.04 4.47
N VAL A 211 11.48 -0.74 4.73
CA VAL A 211 10.18 -0.16 5.05
C VAL A 211 9.75 0.77 3.91
N LEU A 212 8.55 0.53 3.40
CA LEU A 212 7.87 1.29 2.36
C LEU A 212 6.69 2.02 3.00
N SER A 213 6.90 3.28 3.39
CA SER A 213 5.96 4.08 4.18
C SER A 213 5.03 4.94 3.30
N GLY A 214 3.72 4.91 3.57
CA GLY A 214 2.70 5.79 2.99
C GLY A 214 2.07 6.74 4.04
N HIS A 215 0.85 7.21 3.79
CA HIS A 215 0.00 8.03 4.69
C HIS A 215 0.41 9.49 4.90
N SER A 216 1.69 9.75 5.19
CA SER A 216 2.14 11.10 5.60
C SER A 216 2.58 12.01 4.46
N HIS A 217 2.52 11.53 3.21
CA HIS A 217 2.83 12.29 1.98
C HIS A 217 4.25 12.88 1.95
N ASP A 218 5.19 12.28 2.66
CA ASP A 218 6.60 12.66 2.63
C ASP A 218 7.19 12.53 1.21
N ARG A 219 8.09 13.46 0.85
CA ARG A 219 8.79 13.53 -0.44
C ARG A 219 10.29 13.67 -0.25
#